data_AF-A0A7J2R8Q2-F1
#
_entry.id   AF-A0A7J2R8Q2-F1
#
_cell.length_a   1.000
_cell.length_b   1.000
_cell.length_c   1.000
_cell.angle_alpha   90.00
_cell.angle_beta   90.00
_cell.angle_gamma   90.00
#
_symmetry.space_group_name_H-M   'P 1'
#
loop_
_entity.id
_entity.type
_entity.pdbx_description
1 polymer ?
#
loop_
_entity_poly.entity_id
_entity_poly.type
_entity_poly.pdbx_seq_one_letter_code
_entity_poly.pdbx_strand_id
1 'polypeptide(L)'
;MERQLVVDRLYSLGDFKNVRFGDTYINIPESLITNTELTSAVTLAQIVGVELSFRKYLLLQQELQGKDLEEATERLEELSVEAMQSIQSILDKTNDAE
;
A
#
# COMPACT_ATOMS: atom_id res chain seq x y z
N MET A 1 -23.29 -2.03 13.98
CA MET A 1 -23.15 -1.89 12.51
C MET A 1 -21.68 -2.04 12.17
N GLU A 2 -21.32 -2.62 11.02
CA GLU A 2 -19.93 -2.63 10.55
C GLU A 2 -19.54 -1.24 10.04
N ARG A 3 -18.30 -0.86 10.30
CA ARG A 3 -17.77 0.48 9.98
C ARG A 3 -16.44 0.32 9.25
N GLN A 4 -16.00 1.42 8.64
CA GLN A 4 -14.76 1.48 7.88
C GLN A 4 -13.87 2.62 8.38
N LEU A 5 -12.56 2.40 8.35
CA LEU A 5 -11.54 3.45 8.52
C LEU A 5 -10.80 3.63 7.20
N VAL A 6 -10.85 4.86 6.69
CA VAL A 6 -10.29 5.23 5.38
C VAL A 6 -9.27 6.33 5.58
N VAL A 7 -8.10 6.15 4.98
CA VAL A 7 -7.08 7.19 4.84
C VAL A 7 -6.78 7.37 3.36
N ASP A 8 -6.95 8.59 2.85
CA ASP A 8 -6.60 8.97 1.48
C ASP A 8 -5.65 10.16 1.49
N ARG A 9 -4.58 10.08 0.68
CA ARG A 9 -3.62 11.16 0.48
C ARG A 9 -3.36 11.40 -0.99
N LEU A 10 -3.28 12.69 -1.34
CA LEU A 10 -2.93 13.17 -2.67
C LEU A 10 -1.51 13.74 -2.62
N TYR A 11 -0.61 13.18 -3.43
CA TYR A 11 0.77 13.64 -3.55
C TYR A 11 1.00 14.28 -4.90
N SER A 12 1.73 15.39 -4.94
CA SER A 12 2.18 16.02 -6.18
C SER A 12 3.47 15.39 -6.65
N LEU A 13 3.57 15.14 -7.96
CA LEU A 13 4.77 14.62 -8.64
C LEU A 13 5.51 15.71 -9.43
N GLY A 14 5.09 16.98 -9.32
CA GLY A 14 5.51 18.05 -10.23
C GLY A 14 4.72 18.04 -11.54
N ASP A 15 4.92 19.06 -12.38
CA ASP A 15 4.29 19.18 -13.73
C ASP A 15 2.77 18.93 -13.77
N PHE A 16 2.05 19.40 -12.74
CA PHE A 16 0.61 19.20 -12.58
C PHE A 16 0.15 17.73 -12.47
N LYS A 17 1.09 16.79 -12.28
CA LYS A 17 0.80 15.38 -12.05
C LYS A 17 0.58 15.15 -10.55
N ASN A 18 -0.50 14.46 -10.22
CA ASN A 18 -0.79 14.03 -8.86
C ASN A 18 -1.06 12.52 -8.85
N VAL A 19 -0.69 11.88 -7.75
CA VAL A 19 -0.98 10.48 -7.48
C VAL A 19 -1.74 10.36 -6.16
N ARG A 20 -2.76 9.51 -6.15
CA ARG A 20 -3.57 9.24 -4.95
C ARG A 20 -3.18 7.88 -4.39
N PHE A 21 -2.86 7.86 -3.10
CA PHE A 21 -2.67 6.63 -2.34
C PHE A 21 -3.69 6.60 -1.20
N GLY A 22 -4.30 5.44 -0.99
CA GLY A 22 -5.27 5.25 0.06
C GLY A 22 -5.16 3.87 0.67
N ASP A 23 -5.65 3.76 1.89
CA ASP A 23 -5.81 2.50 2.61
C ASP A 23 -7.19 2.47 3.26
N THR A 24 -7.79 1.29 3.33
CA THR A 24 -9.13 1.10 3.86
C THR A 24 -9.19 -0.20 4.65
N TYR A 25 -9.59 -0.08 5.90
CA TYR A 25 -9.98 -1.23 6.72
C TYR A 25 -11.49 -1.28 6.80
N ILE A 26 -12.04 -2.42 6.37
CA ILE A 26 -13.46 -2.73 6.35
C ILE A 26 -13.83 -3.63 7.53
N ASN A 27 -15.13 -3.73 7.81
CA ASN A 27 -15.71 -4.66 8.79
C ASN A 27 -15.19 -4.48 10.22
N ILE A 28 -14.90 -3.24 10.62
CA ILE A 28 -14.42 -2.95 11.97
C ILE A 28 -15.63 -2.95 12.94
N PRO A 29 -15.57 -3.73 14.04
CA PRO A 29 -16.59 -3.70 15.08
C PRO A 29 -16.79 -2.30 15.67
N GLU A 30 -18.05 -1.91 15.85
CA GLU A 30 -18.43 -0.58 16.37
C GLU A 30 -17.83 -0.28 17.76
N SER A 31 -17.69 -1.31 18.60
CA SER A 31 -17.07 -1.21 19.92
C SER A 31 -15.58 -0.85 19.89
N LEU A 32 -14.88 -1.14 18.79
CA LEU A 32 -13.45 -0.81 18.64
C LEU A 32 -13.25 0.62 18.15
N ILE A 33 -14.21 1.15 17.37
CA ILE A 33 -14.13 2.53 16.84
C ILE A 33 -14.40 3.58 17.91
N THR A 34 -15.22 3.26 18.91
CA THR A 34 -15.43 4.15 20.05
C THR A 34 -14.21 4.21 20.97
N ASN A 35 -13.25 3.28 20.84
CA ASN A 35 -11.97 3.36 21.53
C ASN A 35 -11.02 4.31 20.75
N THR A 36 -10.87 5.53 21.26
CA THR A 36 -10.05 6.57 20.63
C THR A 36 -8.57 6.20 20.56
N GLU A 37 -8.02 5.51 21.56
CA GLU A 37 -6.61 5.12 21.59
C GLU A 37 -6.31 4.11 20.46
N LEU A 38 -7.13 3.06 20.37
CA LEU A 38 -7.01 2.06 19.32
C LEU A 38 -7.22 2.68 17.93
N THR A 39 -8.28 3.47 17.76
CA THR A 39 -8.58 4.12 16.47
C THR A 39 -7.43 5.04 16.04
N SER A 40 -6.86 5.80 16.96
CA SER A 40 -5.72 6.68 16.66
C SER A 40 -4.47 5.88 16.25
N ALA A 41 -4.19 4.77 16.93
CA ALA A 41 -3.08 3.90 16.56
C ALA A 41 -3.27 3.27 15.18
N VAL A 42 -4.48 2.78 14.88
CA VAL A 42 -4.83 2.22 13.56
C VAL A 42 -4.72 3.27 12.47
N THR A 43 -5.27 4.47 12.67
CA THR A 43 -5.17 5.57 11.71
C THR A 43 -3.71 5.99 11.48
N LEU A 44 -2.89 6.04 12.53
CA LEU A 44 -1.46 6.32 12.39
C LEU A 44 -0.77 5.24 11.55
N ALA A 45 -1.06 3.96 11.79
CA ALA A 45 -0.52 2.86 11.01
C ALA A 45 -0.91 2.97 9.52
N GLN A 46 -2.18 3.29 9.22
CA GLN A 46 -2.65 3.52 7.85
C GLN A 46 -1.91 4.70 7.19
N ILE A 47 -1.75 5.82 7.90
CA ILE A 47 -1.00 6.98 7.40
C ILE A 47 0.44 6.60 7.05
N VAL A 48 1.13 5.88 7.95
CA VAL A 48 2.51 5.43 7.73
C VAL A 48 2.57 4.45 6.55
N GLY A 49 1.62 3.52 6.44
CA GLY A 49 1.52 2.59 5.31
C GLY A 49 1.36 3.31 3.97
N VAL A 50 0.46 4.30 3.91
CA VAL A 50 0.24 5.15 2.73
C VAL A 50 1.50 5.95 2.37
N GLU A 51 2.21 6.52 3.34
CA GLU A 51 3.47 7.23 3.11
C GLU A 51 4.56 6.28 2.58
N LEU A 52 4.70 5.08 3.16
CA LEU A 52 5.66 4.08 2.68
C LEU A 52 5.37 3.65 1.24
N SER A 53 4.10 3.44 0.89
CA SER A 53 3.69 3.13 -0.49
C SER A 53 4.08 4.23 -1.46
N PHE A 54 3.87 5.50 -1.09
CA PHE A 54 4.32 6.64 -1.89
C PHE A 54 5.85 6.67 -2.06
N ARG A 55 6.63 6.44 -1.00
CA ARG A 55 8.10 6.41 -1.08
C ARG A 55 8.61 5.28 -1.97
N LYS A 56 8.02 4.08 -1.88
CA LYS A 56 8.33 2.96 -2.77
C LYS A 56 8.03 3.29 -4.23
N TYR A 57 6.90 3.94 -4.48
CA TYR A 57 6.56 4.42 -5.82
C TYR A 57 7.59 5.41 -6.37
N LEU A 58 8.06 6.36 -5.56
CA LEU A 58 9.12 7.30 -5.99
C LEU A 58 10.43 6.57 -6.33
N LEU A 59 10.82 5.58 -5.54
CA LEU A 59 12.01 4.76 -5.84
C LEU A 59 11.85 3.99 -7.16
N LEU A 60 10.68 3.41 -7.38
CA LEU A 60 10.37 2.73 -8.64
C LEU A 60 10.42 3.70 -9.83
N GLN A 61 9.83 4.90 -9.71
CA GLN A 61 9.92 5.93 -10.75
C GLN A 61 11.37 6.32 -11.07
N GLN A 62 12.23 6.43 -10.06
CA GLN A 62 13.65 6.71 -10.24
C GLN A 62 14.38 5.56 -10.96
N GLU A 63 14.09 4.31 -10.61
CA GLU A 63 14.63 3.12 -11.28
C GLU A 63 14.26 3.08 -12.77
N LEU A 64 13.05 3.53 -13.11
CA LEU A 64 12.55 3.53 -14.48
C LEU A 64 13.03 4.74 -15.31
N GLN A 65 13.54 5.81 -14.69
CA GLN A 65 13.82 7.09 -15.35
C GLN A 65 14.87 7.02 -16.49
N GLY A 66 15.68 5.96 -16.54
CA GLY A 66 16.69 5.75 -17.58
C GLY A 66 16.42 4.58 -18.54
N LYS A 67 15.30 3.87 -18.36
CA LYS A 67 14.93 2.72 -19.18
C LYS A 67 14.11 3.17 -20.38
N ASP A 68 14.24 2.47 -21.50
CA ASP A 68 13.26 2.64 -22.57
C ASP A 68 11.92 1.99 -22.19
N LEU A 69 10.92 2.15 -23.06
CA LEU A 69 9.56 1.66 -22.77
C LEU A 69 9.51 0.13 -22.61
N GLU A 70 10.29 -0.60 -23.40
CA GLU A 70 10.29 -2.07 -23.40
C GLU A 70 10.97 -2.57 -22.13
N GLU A 71 12.16 -2.05 -21.81
CA GLU A 71 12.91 -2.37 -20.59
C GLU A 71 12.14 -1.98 -19.31
N ALA A 72 11.42 -0.87 -19.33
CA ALA A 72 10.58 -0.45 -18.21
C ALA A 72 9.38 -1.38 -18.03
N THR A 73 8.78 -1.86 -19.12
CA THR A 73 7.64 -2.78 -19.10
C THR A 73 8.06 -4.14 -18.56
N GLU A 74 9.15 -4.71 -19.09
CA GLU A 74 9.69 -5.99 -18.63
C GLU A 74 10.01 -5.93 -17.13
N ARG A 75 10.62 -4.83 -16.65
CA ARG A 75 10.92 -4.68 -15.22
C ARG A 75 9.66 -4.66 -14.35
N LEU A 76 8.59 -4.02 -14.81
CA LEU A 76 7.32 -4.00 -14.07
C LEU A 76 6.65 -5.37 -14.03
N GLU A 77 6.78 -6.16 -15.10
CA GLU A 77 6.29 -7.54 -15.15
C GLU A 77 7.05 -8.44 -14.17
N GLU A 78 8.38 -8.34 -14.12
CA GLU A 78 9.20 -9.05 -13.14
C GLU A 78 8.79 -8.73 -11.70
N LEU A 79 8.66 -7.43 -11.38
CA LEU A 79 8.23 -6.98 -10.04
C LEU A 79 6.85 -7.53 -9.67
N SER A 80 5.94 -7.63 -10.63
CA SER A 80 4.62 -8.24 -10.43
C SER A 80 4.74 -9.71 -10.06
N VAL A 81 5.57 -10.47 -10.77
CA VAL A 81 5.81 -11.89 -10.48
C VAL A 81 6.47 -12.08 -9.11
N GLU A 82 7.50 -11.29 -8.79
CA GLU A 82 8.19 -11.31 -7.48
C GLU A 82 7.20 -11.03 -6.33
N ALA A 83 6.31 -10.05 -6.51
CA ALA A 83 5.29 -9.72 -5.52
C ALA A 83 4.31 -10.86 -5.31
N MET A 84 3.83 -11.50 -6.39
CA MET A 84 2.92 -12.65 -6.31
C MET A 84 3.56 -13.85 -5.61
N GLN A 85 4.83 -14.14 -5.88
CA GLN A 85 5.58 -15.19 -5.19
C GLN A 85 5.74 -14.89 -3.70
N SER A 86 5.99 -13.63 -3.36
CA SER A 86 6.08 -13.19 -1.95
C SER A 86 4.77 -13.37 -1.21
N ILE A 87 3.64 -13.02 -1.85
CA ILE A 87 2.29 -13.23 -1.31
C ILE A 87 2.05 -14.73 -1.07
N GLN A 88 2.32 -15.58 -2.07
CA GLN A 88 2.14 -17.03 -1.93
C GLN A 88 2.95 -17.59 -0.76
N SER A 89 4.23 -17.19 -0.64
CA SER A 89 5.09 -17.64 0.47
C SER A 89 4.55 -17.24 1.84
N ILE A 90 3.95 -16.05 1.97
CA ILE A 90 3.34 -15.61 3.23
C ILE A 90 2.08 -16.45 3.55
N LEU A 91 1.26 -16.74 2.55
CA LEU A 91 0.06 -17.57 2.70
C LEU A 91 0.42 -19.01 3.12
N ASP A 92 1.41 -19.62 2.46
CA ASP A 92 1.86 -20.98 2.78
C ASP A 92 2.36 -21.06 4.24
N LYS A 93 3.19 -20.09 4.66
CA LYS A 93 3.68 -20.02 6.06
C LYS A 93 2.57 -19.83 7.09
N THR A 94 1.47 -19.19 6.70
CA THR A 94 0.33 -18.95 7.60
C THR A 94 -0.49 -20.23 7.74
N ASN A 95 -0.66 -20.98 6.66
CA ASN A 95 -1.38 -22.26 6.66
C ASN A 95 -0.60 -23.38 7.38
N ASP A 96 0.73 -23.37 7.32
CA ASP A 96 1.58 -24.33 8.02
C ASP A 96 1.68 -24.07 9.55
N ALA A 97 1.21 -22.90 10.02
CA ALA A 97 1.23 -22.50 11.42
C ALA A 97 -0.09 -22.79 12.18
N GLU A 98 -1.13 -23.25 11.47
CA GLU A 98 -2.40 -23.76 12.03
C GLU A 98 -2.38 -25.29 12.19
#